data_AF-A0A257A4C7-F1
#
_entry.id   AF-A0A257A4C7-F1
#
_cell.length_a   1.000
_cell.length_b   1.000
_cell.length_c   1.000
_cell.angle_alpha   90.00
_cell.angle_beta   90.00
_cell.angle_gamma   90.00
#
_symmetry.space_group_name_H-M   'P 1'
#
loop_
_entity.id
_entity.type
_entity.pdbx_description
1 polymer ?
#
loop_
_entity_poly.entity_id
_entity_poly.type
_entity_poly.pdbx_seq_one_letter_code
_entity_poly.pdbx_strand_id
1 'polypeptide(L)'
;MINLEKNELILWKKKANMKVKSVKIPGTLFVTNKKIVFKPMLTKNEIIIRFKEIRKSEVMKGLTKKIKIISEKEYIFFVKEAEAVARLIKTLI
;
A
#
# COMPACT_ATOMS: atom_id res chain seq x y z
N MET A 1 -11.25 -8.11 7.45
CA MET A 1 -11.71 -6.72 7.58
C MET A 1 -10.56 -5.88 8.15
N ILE A 2 -10.40 -4.62 7.73
CA ILE A 2 -9.44 -3.66 8.31
C ILE A 2 -10.20 -2.72 9.26
N ASN A 3 -9.54 -2.16 10.27
CA ASN A 3 -10.18 -1.22 11.18
C ASN A 3 -10.23 0.19 10.56
N LEU A 4 -11.45 0.69 10.36
CA LEU A 4 -11.72 2.01 9.78
C LEU A 4 -12.07 3.00 10.89
N GLU A 5 -11.46 4.18 10.84
CA GLU A 5 -11.82 5.29 11.71
C GLU A 5 -13.15 5.94 11.29
N LYS A 6 -13.69 6.82 12.13
CA LYS A 6 -14.86 7.64 11.75
C LYS A 6 -14.56 8.41 10.45
N ASN A 7 -15.52 8.38 9.52
CA ASN A 7 -15.45 8.98 8.19
C ASN A 7 -14.30 8.45 7.30
N GLU A 8 -13.79 7.26 7.59
CA GLU A 8 -12.80 6.59 6.75
C GLU A 8 -13.48 5.66 5.73
N LEU A 9 -13.15 5.83 4.46
CA LEU A 9 -13.71 5.08 3.34
C LEU A 9 -12.60 4.36 2.57
N ILE A 10 -12.86 3.12 2.18
CA ILE A 10 -11.96 2.37 1.29
C ILE A 10 -12.18 2.89 -0.13
N LEU A 11 -11.16 3.56 -0.67
CA LEU A 11 -11.17 4.07 -2.04
C LEU A 11 -10.71 3.01 -3.04
N TRP A 12 -9.83 2.11 -2.60
CA TRP A 12 -9.28 1.07 -3.46
C TRP A 12 -8.83 -0.16 -2.66
N LYS A 13 -8.99 -1.36 -3.23
CA LYS A 13 -8.63 -2.64 -2.62
C LYS A 13 -8.28 -3.69 -3.68
N LYS A 14 -7.09 -4.29 -3.60
CA LYS A 14 -6.74 -5.50 -4.38
C LYS A 14 -5.73 -6.37 -3.64
N LYS A 15 -5.61 -7.62 -4.11
CA LYS A 15 -4.49 -8.50 -3.76
C LYS A 15 -3.17 -7.87 -4.21
N ALA A 16 -2.16 -7.95 -3.37
CA ALA A 16 -0.81 -7.45 -3.62
C ALA A 16 0.21 -8.32 -2.89
N ASN A 17 1.48 -8.22 -3.29
CA ASN A 17 2.59 -8.79 -2.51
C ASN A 17 3.44 -7.66 -1.96
N MET A 18 3.80 -7.72 -0.70
CA MET A 18 4.79 -6.80 -0.12
C MET A 18 6.18 -7.44 -0.17
N LYS A 19 7.19 -6.67 -0.56
CA LYS A 19 8.60 -7.09 -0.46
C LYS A 19 9.09 -6.87 0.97
N VAL A 20 9.62 -7.92 1.60
CA VAL A 20 10.34 -7.82 2.88
C VAL A 20 11.67 -8.53 2.71
N LYS A 21 12.78 -7.77 2.75
CA LYS A 21 14.12 -8.29 2.41
C LYS A 21 14.09 -8.98 1.03
N SER A 22 14.36 -10.29 1.00
CA SER A 22 14.36 -11.11 -0.22
C SER A 22 13.05 -11.85 -0.49
N VAL A 23 12.06 -11.74 0.41
CA VAL A 23 10.82 -12.53 0.36
C VAL A 23 9.63 -11.65 -0.06
N LYS A 24 8.66 -12.25 -0.77
CA LYS A 24 7.37 -11.63 -1.09
C LYS A 24 6.30 -12.20 -0.17
N ILE A 25 5.63 -11.34 0.57
CA ILE A 25 4.53 -11.71 1.46
C ILE A 25 3.22 -11.42 0.73
N PRO A 26 2.37 -12.43 0.44
CA PRO A 26 1.07 -12.23 -0.18
C PRO A 26 0.08 -11.62 0.82
N GLY A 27 -0.77 -10.72 0.33
CA GLY A 27 -1.79 -10.08 1.15
C GLY A 27 -2.77 -9.24 0.33
N THR A 28 -3.50 -8.39 1.03
CA THR A 28 -4.41 -7.41 0.42
C THR A 28 -3.94 -6.01 0.78
N LEU A 29 -3.80 -5.17 -0.24
CA LEU A 29 -3.52 -3.75 -0.08
C LEU A 29 -4.83 -2.97 -0.16
N PHE A 30 -5.03 -2.08 0.79
CA PHE A 30 -6.15 -1.17 0.90
C PHE A 30 -5.60 0.24 0.86
N VAL A 31 -6.25 1.10 0.08
CA VAL A 31 -6.04 2.55 0.11
C VAL A 31 -7.36 3.16 0.55
N THR A 32 -7.34 3.86 1.67
CA THR A 32 -8.48 4.61 2.18
C THR A 32 -8.29 6.10 1.87
N ASN A 33 -9.23 6.93 2.30
CA ASN A 33 -9.06 8.39 2.29
C ASN A 33 -8.12 8.92 3.39
N LYS A 34 -7.56 8.06 4.27
CA LYS A 34 -6.67 8.47 5.37
C LYS A 34 -5.32 7.73 5.43
N LYS A 35 -5.28 6.48 4.99
CA LYS A 35 -4.13 5.59 5.15
C LYS A 35 -4.08 4.53 4.07
N ILE A 36 -2.91 3.93 3.97
CA ILE A 36 -2.66 2.69 3.25
C ILE A 36 -2.56 1.58 4.29
N VAL A 37 -3.27 0.47 4.05
CA VAL A 37 -3.20 -0.71 4.91
C VAL A 37 -2.81 -1.92 4.08
N PHE A 38 -1.77 -2.64 4.49
CA PHE A 38 -1.45 -3.95 3.94
C PHE A 38 -1.75 -5.02 4.98
N LYS A 39 -2.65 -5.94 4.63
CA LYS A 39 -3.01 -7.09 5.46
C LYS A 39 -2.40 -8.36 4.86
N PRO A 40 -1.35 -8.94 5.46
CA PRO A 40 -0.81 -10.22 5.04
C PRO A 40 -1.88 -11.32 5.09
N MET A 41 -1.77 -12.31 4.20
CA MET A 41 -2.73 -13.42 4.16
C MET A 41 -2.54 -14.40 5.32
N LEU A 42 -1.29 -14.62 5.75
CA LEU A 42 -0.92 -15.66 6.72
C LEU A 42 -0.65 -15.12 8.13
N THR A 43 -0.67 -13.79 8.33
CA THR A 43 -0.41 -13.18 9.64
C THR A 43 -1.48 -12.15 9.98
N LYS A 44 -1.70 -11.93 11.28
CA LYS A 44 -2.65 -10.92 11.78
C LYS A 44 -2.07 -9.51 11.81
N ASN A 45 -0.76 -9.37 11.63
CA ASN A 45 -0.07 -8.08 11.76
C ASN A 45 -0.23 -7.27 10.49
N GLU A 46 -1.14 -6.30 10.54
CA GLU A 46 -1.35 -5.33 9.47
C GLU A 46 -0.26 -4.26 9.49
N ILE A 47 0.09 -3.80 8.30
CA ILE A 47 0.97 -2.64 8.14
C ILE A 47 0.09 -1.47 7.79
N ILE A 48 0.19 -0.42 8.59
CA ILE A 48 -0.57 0.81 8.45
C ILE A 48 0.42 1.93 8.13
N ILE A 49 0.14 2.69 7.08
CA ILE A 49 0.95 3.83 6.65
C ILE A 49 -0.03 5.00 6.49
N ARG A 50 0.01 6.00 7.38
CA ARG A 50 -0.88 7.16 7.25
C ARG A 50 -0.34 8.10 6.18
N PHE A 51 -1.22 8.75 5.40
CA PHE A 51 -0.74 9.64 4.32
C PHE A 51 0.16 10.77 4.83
N LYS A 52 -0.16 11.33 6.01
CA LYS A 52 0.67 12.34 6.69
C LYS A 52 2.12 11.89 6.98
N GLU A 53 2.38 10.58 7.00
CA GLU A 53 3.71 10.01 7.24
C GLU A 53 4.46 9.73 5.92
N ILE A 54 3.77 9.77 4.79
CA ILE A 54 4.36 9.48 3.48
C ILE A 54 5.10 10.71 2.97
N ARG A 55 6.41 10.56 2.77
CA ARG A 55 7.27 11.57 2.17
C ARG A 55 7.27 11.49 0.65
N LYS A 56 7.14 10.27 0.11
CA LYS A 56 7.18 10.03 -1.34
C LYS A 56 6.44 8.75 -1.71
N SER A 57 5.77 8.77 -2.87
CA SER A 57 5.26 7.57 -3.54
C SER A 57 5.69 7.55 -5.01
N GLU A 58 6.21 6.41 -5.46
CA GLU A 58 6.69 6.26 -6.83
C GLU A 58 6.37 4.88 -7.42
N VAL A 59 6.10 4.88 -8.74
CA VAL A 59 5.97 3.64 -9.50
C VAL A 59 7.38 3.27 -9.98
N MET A 60 7.87 2.11 -9.57
CA MET A 60 9.12 1.59 -10.10
C MET A 60 8.83 0.77 -11.35
N LYS A 61 9.43 1.16 -12.47
CA LYS A 61 9.30 0.47 -13.76
C LYS A 61 10.26 -0.73 -13.83
N GLY A 62 9.77 -1.87 -14.31
CA GLY A 62 10.49 -3.15 -14.47
C GLY A 62 9.52 -4.22 -15.01
N LEU A 63 9.96 -5.49 -15.12
CA LEU A 63 9.13 -6.61 -15.61
C LEU A 63 7.79 -6.77 -14.87
N THR A 64 7.75 -6.40 -13.59
CA THR A 64 6.52 -6.31 -12.80
C THR A 64 6.38 -4.89 -12.25
N LYS A 65 5.25 -4.24 -12.54
CA LYS A 65 4.95 -2.91 -11.99
C LYS A 65 4.79 -3.02 -10.46
N LYS A 66 5.47 -2.13 -9.74
CA LYS A 66 5.45 -2.08 -8.27
C LYS A 66 5.43 -0.63 -7.79
N ILE A 67 4.90 -0.43 -6.59
CA ILE A 67 4.82 0.88 -5.94
C ILE A 67 5.81 0.86 -4.79
N LYS A 68 6.64 1.90 -4.71
CA LYS A 68 7.46 2.20 -3.56
C LYS A 68 6.84 3.35 -2.79
N ILE A 69 6.63 3.16 -1.50
CA ILE A 69 6.14 4.16 -0.56
C ILE A 69 7.25 4.40 0.46
N ILE A 70 7.63 5.66 0.62
CA ILE A 70 8.67 6.10 1.54
C ILE A 70 8.00 6.90 2.65
N SER A 71 8.07 6.40 3.88
CA SER A 71 7.70 7.11 5.10
C SER A 71 8.91 7.13 6.06
N GLU A 72 8.73 6.78 7.34
CA GLU A 72 9.83 6.40 8.24
C GLU A 72 10.62 5.19 7.73
N LYS A 73 9.97 4.35 6.92
CA LYS A 73 10.53 3.13 6.33
C LYS A 73 10.16 3.06 4.86
N GLU A 74 10.88 2.24 4.12
CA GLU A 74 10.54 1.95 2.73
C GLU A 74 9.65 0.72 2.62
N TYR A 75 8.55 0.85 1.88
CA TYR A 75 7.62 -0.23 1.59
C TYR A 75 7.52 -0.42 0.08
N ILE A 76 7.61 -1.67 -0.37
CA ILE A 76 7.50 -2.02 -1.78
C ILE A 76 6.35 -3.00 -1.97
N PHE A 77 5.38 -2.63 -2.79
CA PHE A 77 4.20 -3.43 -3.11
C PHE A 77 4.16 -3.79 -4.59
N PHE A 78 4.09 -5.08 -4.87
CA PHE A 78 3.80 -5.61 -6.20
C PHE A 78 2.30 -5.75 -6.36
N VAL A 79 1.75 -5.05 -7.33
CA VAL A 79 0.29 -4.91 -7.46
C VAL A 79 -0.11 -4.67 -8.90
N LYS A 80 -1.27 -5.20 -9.29
CA LYS A 80 -1.88 -4.86 -10.59
C LYS A 80 -2.26 -3.38 -10.58
N GLU A 81 -2.27 -2.76 -11.77
CA GLU A 81 -2.69 -1.36 -11.93
C GLU A 81 -1.86 -0.35 -11.10
N ALA A 82 -0.58 -0.64 -10.84
CA ALA A 82 0.30 0.16 -9.97
C ALA A 82 0.32 1.67 -10.28
N GLU A 83 0.14 2.05 -11.54
CA GLU A 83 0.05 3.47 -11.94
C GLU A 83 -1.24 4.14 -11.45
N ALA A 84 -2.38 3.47 -11.57
CA ALA A 84 -3.67 4.01 -11.15
C ALA A 84 -3.69 4.22 -9.64
N VAL A 85 -3.23 3.23 -8.87
CA VAL A 85 -3.17 3.34 -7.41
C VAL A 85 -2.06 4.31 -6.96
N ALA A 86 -0.93 4.44 -7.67
CA ALA A 86 0.04 5.48 -7.36
C ALA A 86 -0.50 6.89 -7.63
N ARG A 87 -1.29 7.09 -8.69
CA ARG A 87 -2.00 8.35 -8.92
C ARG A 87 -2.99 8.65 -7.79
N LEU A 88 -3.80 7.66 -7.38
CA LEU A 88 -4.71 7.79 -6.25
C LEU A 88 -3.97 8.16 -4.95
N ILE A 89 -2.85 7.48 -4.65
CA ILE A 89 -2.05 7.79 -3.47
C ILE A 89 -1.52 9.23 -3.54
N LYS A 90 -1.03 9.68 -4.71
CA LYS A 90 -0.56 11.05 -4.88
C LYS A 90 -1.64 12.13 -4.70
N THR A 91 -2.91 11.83 -4.95
CA THR A 91 -4.00 12.80 -4.68
C THR A 91 -4.38 12.88 -3.21
N LEU A 92 -3.84 12.00 -2.36
CA LEU A 92 -4.21 11.86 -0.94
C LEU A 92 -3.05 12.21 0.02
N ILE A 93 -1.85 12.46 -0.51
CA ILE A 93 -0.68 12.93 0.24
C ILE A 93 -0.59 14.45 0.13
#